data_AF-A0A495AGI0-F1
#
_entry.id   AF-A0A495AGI0-F1
#
_cell.length_a   1.000
_cell.length_b   1.000
_cell.length_c   1.000
_cell.angle_alpha   90.00
_cell.angle_beta   90.00
_cell.angle_gamma   90.00
#
_symmetry.space_group_name_H-M   'P 1'
#
loop_
_entity.id
_entity.type
_entity.pdbx_description
1 polymer ?
#
loop_
_entity_poly.entity_id
_entity_poly.type
_entity_poly.pdbx_seq_one_letter_code
_entity_poly.pdbx_strand_id
1 'polypeptide(L)'
;MPDHRPRPQRGHLPPGSERYGKSVFGAPLLWFPASPSETRSGLIIAGTHGDENAAVVTLSCALRTLESKYRRHHVVLAVNPDGCQLGLRANANGVDLNRNFPSANWKAGETVYRWNSSAEQRDVVLSTGEKPGSEPETAALCRL
;
A
#
# COMPACT_ATOMS: atom_id res chain seq x y z
N MET A 1 2.38 26.51 -17.62
CA MET A 1 1.22 25.63 -17.40
C MET A 1 1.15 25.33 -15.91
N PRO A 2 -0.03 25.31 -15.28
CA PRO A 2 -0.15 24.91 -13.89
C PRO A 2 0.33 23.47 -13.71
N ASP A 3 0.93 23.14 -12.57
CA ASP A 3 1.43 21.78 -12.31
C ASP A 3 0.31 20.77 -12.00
N HIS A 4 -0.95 21.22 -12.09
CA HIS A 4 -2.14 20.48 -11.71
C HIS A 4 -3.15 20.37 -12.85
N ARG A 5 -3.71 19.17 -13.00
CA ARG A 5 -4.85 18.89 -13.89
C ARG A 5 -6.07 19.69 -13.45
N PRO A 6 -6.90 20.22 -14.37
CA PRO A 6 -8.19 20.83 -14.04
C PRO A 6 -9.07 19.92 -13.18
N ARG A 7 -9.76 20.47 -12.17
CA ARG A 7 -10.59 19.68 -11.23
C ARG A 7 -11.58 18.72 -11.94
N PRO A 8 -12.29 19.12 -13.02
CA PRO A 8 -13.20 18.20 -13.74
C PRO A 8 -12.52 16.98 -14.37
N GLN A 9 -11.19 17.00 -14.56
CA GLN A 9 -10.43 15.92 -15.19
C GLN A 9 -9.78 14.96 -14.18
N ARG A 10 -10.06 15.11 -12.88
CA ARG A 10 -9.41 14.31 -11.80
C ARG A 10 -10.17 13.03 -11.43
N GLY A 11 -11.22 12.67 -12.17
CA GLY A 11 -12.06 11.48 -11.90
C GLY A 11 -11.39 10.15 -12.17
N HIS A 12 -10.44 10.11 -13.13
CA HIS A 12 -9.72 8.89 -13.49
C HIS A 12 -8.28 8.92 -12.96
N LEU A 13 -7.76 7.72 -12.64
CA LEU A 13 -6.33 7.52 -12.44
C LEU A 13 -5.56 7.93 -13.70
N PRO A 14 -4.36 8.51 -13.57
CA PRO A 14 -3.52 8.75 -14.74
C PRO A 14 -3.16 7.41 -15.41
N PRO A 15 -2.96 7.39 -16.73
CA PRO A 15 -2.50 6.19 -17.43
C PRO A 15 -1.09 5.78 -16.98
N GLY A 16 -0.69 4.56 -17.35
CA GLY A 16 0.66 4.04 -17.05
C GLY A 16 0.78 3.37 -15.68
N SER A 17 -0.34 2.93 -15.08
CA SER A 17 -0.26 1.97 -13.97
C SER A 17 0.24 0.62 -14.47
N GLU A 18 1.09 -0.02 -13.69
CA GLU A 18 1.60 -1.35 -13.96
C GLU A 18 1.23 -2.31 -12.82
N ARG A 19 1.19 -3.60 -13.12
CA ARG A 19 0.94 -4.65 -12.12
C ARG A 19 2.27 -5.19 -11.62
N TYR A 20 2.46 -5.20 -10.30
CA TYR A 20 3.65 -5.77 -9.65
C TYR A 20 3.36 -7.08 -8.89
N GLY A 21 2.10 -7.52 -8.86
CA GLY A 21 1.72 -8.79 -8.24
C GLY A 21 0.21 -8.97 -8.17
N LYS A 22 -0.20 -9.88 -7.28
CA LYS A 22 -1.59 -10.25 -7.04
C LYS A 22 -1.77 -10.48 -5.54
N SER A 23 -2.86 -9.98 -4.96
CA SER A 23 -3.21 -10.20 -3.55
C SER A 23 -3.71 -11.63 -3.29
N VAL A 24 -3.97 -11.98 -2.03
CA VAL A 24 -4.55 -13.26 -1.63
C VAL A 24 -5.88 -13.57 -2.33
N PHE A 25 -6.84 -12.64 -2.32
CA PHE A 25 -8.12 -12.78 -3.04
C PHE A 25 -8.02 -12.55 -4.54
N GLY A 26 -6.86 -12.08 -4.99
CA GLY A 26 -6.53 -12.02 -6.38
C GLY A 26 -6.72 -10.68 -7.06
N ALA A 27 -6.91 -9.61 -6.29
CA ALA A 27 -6.85 -8.25 -6.78
C ALA A 27 -5.45 -7.96 -7.35
N PRO A 28 -5.35 -7.13 -8.41
CA PRO A 28 -4.06 -6.71 -8.92
C PRO A 28 -3.34 -5.80 -7.92
N LEU A 29 -2.07 -6.06 -7.66
CA LEU A 29 -1.20 -5.13 -6.95
C LEU A 29 -0.64 -4.14 -7.98
N LEU A 30 -0.99 -2.86 -7.83
CA LEU A 30 -0.73 -1.82 -8.82
C LEU A 30 0.26 -0.77 -8.30
N TRP A 31 1.17 -0.37 -9.19
CA TRP A 31 2.08 0.74 -8.96
C TRP A 31 2.07 1.70 -10.15
N PHE A 32 2.54 2.92 -9.92
CA PHE A 32 2.63 3.98 -10.93
C PHE A 32 4.10 4.39 -11.04
N PRO A 33 4.84 3.92 -12.06
CA PRO A 33 6.25 4.21 -12.23
C PRO A 33 6.50 5.71 -12.44
N ALA A 34 7.53 6.29 -11.81
CA ALA A 34 7.94 7.69 -12.01
C ALA A 34 8.23 8.01 -13.49
N SER A 35 8.40 9.28 -13.84
CA SER A 35 8.87 9.66 -15.17
C SER A 35 10.18 8.93 -15.51
N PRO A 36 10.33 8.30 -16.69
CA PRO A 36 11.56 7.60 -17.09
C PRO A 36 12.82 8.47 -17.06
N SER A 37 12.66 9.80 -17.14
CA SER A 37 13.74 10.77 -17.09
C SER A 37 14.28 11.04 -15.67
N GLU A 38 13.64 10.51 -14.62
CA GLU A 38 13.99 10.82 -13.23
C GLU A 38 15.01 9.83 -12.66
N THR A 39 16.25 10.29 -12.50
CA THR A 39 17.38 9.49 -12.02
C THR A 39 17.49 9.44 -10.49
N ARG A 40 16.74 10.28 -9.77
CA ARG A 40 16.69 10.28 -8.29
C ARG A 40 15.27 9.96 -7.81
N SER A 41 14.74 8.86 -8.32
CA SER A 41 13.39 8.39 -7.97
C SER A 41 13.37 7.73 -6.59
N GLY A 42 12.28 7.96 -5.87
CA GLY A 42 11.95 7.28 -4.61
C GLY A 42 10.59 6.59 -4.75
N LEU A 43 10.15 5.91 -3.69
CA LEU A 43 8.88 5.19 -3.65
C LEU A 43 7.98 5.76 -2.56
N ILE A 44 6.74 6.13 -2.93
CA ILE A 44 5.69 6.56 -2.02
C ILE A 44 4.65 5.46 -1.95
N ILE A 45 4.42 4.92 -0.75
CA ILE A 45 3.45 3.83 -0.52
C ILE A 45 2.36 4.26 0.45
N ALA A 46 1.17 3.68 0.30
CA ALA A 46 0.07 3.77 1.25
C ALA A 46 -0.69 2.43 1.35
N GLY A 47 -1.58 2.32 2.32
CA GLY A 47 -2.48 1.17 2.48
C GLY A 47 -1.73 -0.13 2.79
N THR A 48 -0.68 -0.09 3.61
CA THR A 48 -0.08 -1.30 4.18
C THR A 48 -1.07 -1.99 5.12
N HIS A 49 -1.75 -1.20 5.95
CA HIS A 49 -2.95 -1.64 6.65
C HIS A 49 -4.19 -1.13 5.91
N GLY A 50 -5.20 -1.98 5.76
CA GLY A 50 -6.36 -1.67 4.94
C GLY A 50 -7.40 -0.74 5.59
N ASP A 51 -7.33 -0.56 6.91
CA ASP A 51 -8.17 0.38 7.65
C ASP A 51 -7.63 1.82 7.66
N GLU A 52 -6.37 2.03 7.26
CA GLU A 52 -5.68 3.33 7.17
C GLU A 52 -6.04 4.12 5.89
N ASN A 53 -7.33 4.21 5.59
CA ASN A 53 -7.88 4.67 4.30
C ASN A 53 -7.60 6.15 3.95
N ALA A 54 -7.42 7.01 4.95
CA ALA A 54 -7.24 8.45 4.72
C ALA A 54 -5.99 8.74 3.87
N ALA A 55 -4.90 8.00 4.09
CA ALA A 55 -3.66 8.15 3.33
C ALA A 55 -3.81 7.65 1.89
N VAL A 56 -4.50 6.52 1.68
CA VAL A 56 -4.79 5.96 0.35
C VAL A 56 -5.58 6.97 -0.49
N VAL A 57 -6.64 7.55 0.07
CA VAL A 57 -7.47 8.55 -0.61
C VAL A 57 -6.66 9.82 -0.89
N THR A 58 -5.89 10.30 0.07
CA THR A 58 -5.07 11.51 -0.08
C THR A 58 -4.02 11.34 -1.19
N LEU A 59 -3.29 10.21 -1.19
CA LEU A 59 -2.29 9.90 -2.19
C LEU A 59 -2.91 9.71 -3.58
N SER A 60 -4.07 9.04 -3.67
CA SER A 60 -4.84 8.92 -4.91
C SER A 60 -5.29 10.29 -5.44
N CYS A 61 -5.77 11.18 -4.57
CA CYS A 61 -6.13 12.55 -4.94
C CYS A 61 -4.93 13.36 -5.42
N ALA A 62 -3.78 13.24 -4.76
CA ALA A 62 -2.54 13.90 -5.17
C ALA A 62 -2.06 13.39 -6.55
N LEU A 63 -2.01 12.06 -6.73
CA LEU A 63 -1.67 11.41 -7.99
C LEU A 63 -2.61 11.82 -9.13
N ARG A 64 -3.91 11.97 -8.83
CA ARG A 64 -4.91 12.43 -9.79
C ARG A 64 -4.95 13.96 -9.95
N THR A 65 -4.22 14.72 -9.15
CA THR A 65 -4.18 16.18 -9.25
C THR A 65 -2.96 16.64 -10.02
N LEU A 66 -1.78 16.08 -9.73
CA LEU A 66 -0.52 16.44 -10.38
C LEU A 66 -0.52 16.04 -11.86
N GLU A 67 0.00 16.88 -12.77
CA GLU A 67 0.25 16.42 -14.13
C GLU A 67 1.37 15.37 -14.15
N SER A 68 1.20 14.28 -14.90
CA SER A 68 2.10 13.12 -14.87
C SER A 68 3.58 13.46 -15.13
N LYS A 69 3.86 14.48 -15.95
CA LYS A 69 5.24 14.92 -16.28
C LYS A 69 6.02 15.46 -15.07
N TYR A 70 5.34 15.87 -14.00
CA TYR A 70 5.96 16.36 -12.77
C TYR A 70 6.15 15.29 -11.70
N ARG A 71 5.72 14.05 -11.96
CA ARG A 71 5.80 12.97 -10.99
C ARG A 71 7.20 12.34 -10.97
N ARG A 72 7.97 12.68 -9.93
CA ARG A 72 9.36 12.23 -9.72
C ARG A 72 9.52 10.95 -8.92
N HIS A 73 8.43 10.42 -8.36
CA HIS A 73 8.48 9.27 -7.47
C HIS A 73 7.46 8.22 -7.92
N HIS A 74 7.84 6.97 -7.70
CA HIS A 74 6.96 5.83 -7.90
C HIS A 74 5.87 5.86 -6.83
N VAL A 75 4.67 5.37 -7.17
CA VAL A 75 3.53 5.39 -6.23
C VAL A 75 2.89 4.01 -6.16
N VAL A 76 2.65 3.51 -4.94
CA VAL A 76 1.75 2.38 -4.66
C VAL A 76 0.61 2.92 -3.80
N LEU A 77 -0.62 2.91 -4.34
CA LEU A 77 -1.78 3.48 -3.63
C LEU A 77 -2.24 2.57 -2.48
N ALA A 78 -2.20 1.26 -2.68
CA ALA A 78 -2.60 0.27 -1.69
C ALA A 78 -1.70 -0.96 -1.81
N VAL A 79 -0.87 -1.19 -0.80
CA VAL A 79 -0.09 -2.42 -0.66
C VAL A 79 -1.02 -3.61 -0.36
N ASN A 80 -2.07 -3.38 0.42
CA ASN A 80 -3.04 -4.38 0.87
C ASN A 80 -4.46 -4.08 0.33
N PRO A 81 -4.75 -4.34 -0.96
CA PRO A 81 -6.06 -4.05 -1.53
C PRO A 81 -7.17 -4.89 -0.89
N ASP A 82 -6.87 -6.12 -0.45
CA ASP A 82 -7.85 -7.00 0.19
C ASP A 82 -8.25 -6.45 1.57
N GLY A 83 -7.28 -6.01 2.37
CA GLY A 83 -7.55 -5.34 3.64
C GLY A 83 -8.36 -4.06 3.45
N CYS A 84 -8.04 -3.26 2.41
CA CYS A 84 -8.81 -2.05 2.09
C CYS A 84 -10.27 -2.38 1.75
N GLN A 85 -10.49 -3.42 0.95
CA GLN A 85 -11.83 -3.89 0.59
C GLN A 85 -12.62 -4.38 1.81
N LEU A 86 -11.95 -5.04 2.76
CA LEU A 86 -12.58 -5.62 3.95
C LEU A 86 -12.70 -4.62 5.11
N GLY A 87 -12.05 -3.46 5.04
CA GLY A 87 -11.93 -2.53 6.17
C GLY A 87 -11.11 -3.10 7.33
N LEU A 88 -10.11 -3.94 7.02
CA LEU A 88 -9.27 -4.63 7.99
C LEU A 88 -7.84 -4.08 8.00
N ARG A 89 -7.24 -4.05 9.19
CA ARG A 89 -5.81 -3.80 9.34
C ARG A 89 -4.94 -4.82 8.59
N ALA A 90 -5.25 -6.10 8.75
CA ALA A 90 -4.52 -7.23 8.17
C ALA A 90 -4.86 -7.45 6.68
N ASN A 91 -4.12 -8.33 6.01
CA ASN A 91 -4.56 -8.88 4.72
C ASN A 91 -5.63 -9.97 4.92
N ALA A 92 -6.05 -10.62 3.83
CA ALA A 92 -7.09 -11.65 3.87
C ALA A 92 -6.75 -12.90 4.69
N ASN A 93 -5.47 -13.16 4.98
CA ASN A 93 -5.03 -14.27 5.83
C ASN A 93 -4.96 -13.89 7.32
N GLY A 94 -5.37 -12.68 7.71
CA GLY A 94 -5.25 -12.21 9.09
C GLY A 94 -3.80 -11.90 9.49
N VAL A 95 -2.92 -11.67 8.52
CA VAL A 95 -1.52 -11.31 8.76
C VAL A 95 -1.36 -9.79 8.78
N ASP A 96 -0.70 -9.27 9.82
CA ASP A 96 -0.22 -7.88 9.82
C ASP A 96 0.97 -7.78 8.86
N LEU A 97 0.75 -7.22 7.66
CA LEU A 97 1.79 -7.13 6.63
C LEU A 97 3.04 -6.37 7.12
N ASN A 98 2.88 -5.40 8.03
CA ASN A 98 3.99 -4.67 8.63
C ASN A 98 4.71 -5.47 9.74
N ARG A 99 4.36 -6.74 9.93
CA ARG A 99 5.11 -7.75 10.70
C ARG A 99 5.55 -8.94 9.85
N ASN A 100 5.22 -8.94 8.55
CA ASN A 100 5.50 -10.04 7.65
C ASN A 100 6.77 -9.84 6.80
N PHE A 101 7.36 -8.64 6.75
CA PHE A 101 8.57 -8.41 5.96
C PHE A 101 9.71 -9.36 6.35
N PRO A 102 10.52 -9.85 5.40
CA PRO A 102 11.63 -10.77 5.63
C PRO A 102 12.87 -10.06 6.21
N SER A 103 12.67 -9.27 7.26
CA SER A 103 13.74 -8.61 7.99
C SER A 103 14.43 -9.59 8.94
N ALA A 104 15.70 -9.30 9.27
CA ALA A 104 16.49 -10.15 10.18
C ALA A 104 15.87 -10.30 11.58
N ASN A 105 14.98 -9.40 11.98
CA ASN A 105 14.27 -9.39 13.26
C ASN A 105 12.82 -9.93 13.17
N TRP A 106 12.42 -10.55 12.07
CA TRP A 106 11.12 -11.19 11.95
C TRP A 106 10.94 -12.27 13.03
N LYS A 107 9.73 -12.36 13.60
CA LYS A 107 9.38 -13.35 14.63
C LYS A 107 8.09 -14.06 14.22
N ALA A 108 8.10 -15.39 14.30
CA ALA A 108 6.93 -16.22 14.06
C ALA A 108 5.87 -16.05 15.16
N GLY A 109 4.62 -16.33 14.80
CA GLY A 109 3.49 -16.36 15.74
C GLY A 109 2.63 -15.12 15.67
N GLU A 110 2.35 -14.53 16.82
CA GLU A 110 1.34 -13.49 16.97
C GLU A 110 1.96 -12.09 17.14
N THR A 111 1.18 -11.09 16.74
CA THR A 111 1.39 -9.69 17.07
C THR A 111 0.09 -9.11 17.60
N VAL A 112 0.19 -8.00 18.34
CA VAL A 112 -0.98 -7.28 18.85
C VAL A 112 -1.02 -5.85 18.35
N TYR A 113 -2.19 -5.38 17.96
CA TYR A 113 -2.44 -3.97 17.64
C TYR A 113 -3.47 -3.37 18.60
N ARG A 114 -3.54 -2.03 18.61
CA ARG A 114 -4.50 -1.29 19.44
C ARG A 114 -5.81 -1.22 18.66
N TRP A 115 -6.91 -1.66 19.25
CA TRP A 115 -8.23 -1.66 18.58
C TRP A 115 -8.57 -0.31 17.93
N ASN A 116 -8.36 0.79 18.65
CA ASN A 116 -8.45 2.16 18.14
C ASN A 116 -7.72 3.14 19.08
N SER A 117 -7.71 4.44 18.75
CA SER A 117 -7.04 5.47 19.57
C SER A 117 -7.53 5.56 21.02
N SER A 118 -8.75 5.13 21.30
CA SER A 118 -9.38 5.23 22.63
C SER A 118 -9.16 3.98 23.50
N ALA A 119 -8.78 2.84 22.90
CA ALA A 119 -8.51 1.62 23.65
C ALA A 119 -7.26 1.79 24.52
N GLU A 120 -7.27 1.26 25.74
CA GLU A 120 -6.16 1.45 26.70
C GLU A 120 -4.93 0.62 26.33
N GLN A 121 -5.13 -0.59 25.79
CA GLN A 121 -4.08 -1.57 25.53
C GLN A 121 -4.01 -2.00 24.06
N ARG A 122 -2.93 -2.71 23.70
CA ARG A 122 -2.77 -3.41 22.43
C ARG A 122 -3.00 -4.90 22.70
N ASP A 123 -4.17 -5.39 22.34
CA ASP A 123 -4.66 -6.71 22.71
C ASP A 123 -5.34 -7.45 21.55
N VAL A 124 -5.51 -6.81 20.39
CA VAL A 124 -6.13 -7.45 19.23
C VAL A 124 -5.07 -8.23 18.47
N VAL A 125 -5.20 -9.55 18.49
CA VAL A 125 -4.23 -10.50 17.93
C VAL A 125 -4.33 -10.57 16.41
N LEU A 126 -3.17 -10.57 15.74
CA LEU A 126 -2.98 -10.86 14.33
C LEU A 126 -1.78 -11.81 14.17
N SER A 127 -1.70 -12.49 13.03
CA SER A 127 -0.54 -13.32 12.68
C SER A 127 0.61 -12.47 12.12
N THR A 128 1.85 -12.94 12.27
CA THR A 128 3.04 -12.39 11.57
C THR A 128 3.36 -13.13 10.26
N GLY A 129 2.56 -14.15 9.93
CA GLY A 129 2.72 -15.04 8.78
C GLY A 129 3.38 -16.37 9.14
N GLU A 130 3.28 -17.36 8.24
CA GLU A 130 3.86 -18.70 8.45
C GLU A 130 5.40 -18.70 8.38
N LYS A 131 5.96 -17.74 7.65
CA LYS A 131 7.40 -17.54 7.43
C LYS A 131 7.69 -16.08 7.08
N PRO A 132 8.93 -15.58 7.19
CA PRO A 132 9.28 -14.24 6.73
C PRO A 132 8.93 -14.08 5.25
N GLY A 133 8.15 -13.05 4.92
CA GLY A 133 7.67 -12.77 3.57
C GLY A 133 6.68 -13.80 3.04
N SER A 134 5.89 -14.46 3.91
CA SER A 134 4.88 -15.44 3.50
C SER A 134 3.78 -14.85 2.61
N GLU A 135 3.39 -13.60 2.85
CA GLU A 135 2.21 -13.03 2.19
C GLU A 135 2.55 -12.56 0.77
N PRO A 136 1.63 -12.79 -0.20
CA PRO A 136 1.86 -12.42 -1.58
C PRO A 136 2.02 -10.91 -1.76
N GLU A 137 1.34 -10.09 -0.95
CA GLU A 137 1.49 -8.62 -0.95
C GLU A 137 2.91 -8.21 -0.54
N THR A 138 3.43 -8.79 0.55
CA THR A 138 4.80 -8.56 1.04
C THR A 138 5.83 -8.99 0.00
N ALA A 139 5.71 -10.22 -0.51
CA ALA A 139 6.65 -10.77 -1.48
C ALA A 139 6.66 -10.00 -2.80
N ALA A 140 5.50 -9.51 -3.24
CA ALA A 140 5.41 -8.66 -4.43
C ALA A 140 6.10 -7.31 -4.21
N LEU A 141 5.86 -6.65 -3.07
CA LEU A 141 6.47 -5.35 -2.77
C LEU A 141 8.00 -5.46 -2.58
N CYS A 142 8.50 -6.54 -1.99
CA CYS A 142 9.95 -6.75 -1.85
C CYS A 142 10.69 -6.98 -3.17
N ARG A 143 9.99 -7.44 -4.21
CA ARG A 143 10.57 -7.66 -5.55
C ARG A 143 10.48 -6.44 -6.47
N LEU A 144 9.55 -5.54 -6.18
CA LEU A 144 9.34 -4.30 -6.92
C LEU A 144 10.52 -3.35 -6.75
#